data_AF-A0A952N344-F1
#
_entry.id   AF-A0A952N344-F1
#
_cell.length_a   1.000
_cell.length_b   1.000
_cell.length_c   1.000
_cell.angle_alpha   90.00
_cell.angle_beta   90.00
_cell.angle_gamma   90.00
#
_symmetry.space_group_name_H-M   'P 1'
#
loop_
_entity.id
_entity.type
_entity.pdbx_description
1 polymer ?
#
loop_
_entity_poly.entity_id
_entity_poly.type
_entity_poly.pdbx_seq_one_letter_code
_entity_poly.pdbx_strand_id
1 'polypeptide(L)'
;MRTVLLFFTWTFVYNAVWSQSCTIPQPLTKEQKEMVRGEWHGHYELNAVKTAFTVSIDFDDDSNLAEISNPPLKGNVSHEEYRFCGAGAFHFKKVVPGGFFEFDGVPQGSSMDGTLVVLVGDVKKTGKFSLEKKGASH
;
A
#
# COMPACT_ATOMS: atom_id res chain seq x y z
N MET A 1 10.51 -53.92 5.11
CA MET A 1 9.59 -52.76 5.09
C MET A 1 10.39 -51.54 5.54
N ARG A 2 10.75 -50.65 4.60
CA ARG A 2 11.49 -49.42 4.89
C ARG A 2 10.58 -48.23 4.57
N THR A 3 10.23 -47.51 5.62
CA THR A 3 9.51 -46.23 5.60
C THR A 3 10.35 -45.19 4.89
N VAL A 4 9.79 -44.52 3.88
CA VAL A 4 10.41 -43.35 3.24
C VAL A 4 9.58 -42.14 3.63
N LEU A 5 10.11 -41.33 4.56
CA LEU A 5 9.62 -39.98 4.82
C LEU A 5 10.11 -39.07 3.69
N LEU A 6 9.20 -38.48 2.93
CA LEU A 6 9.50 -37.39 2.01
C LEU A 6 9.36 -36.06 2.76
N PHE A 7 10.49 -35.42 3.05
CA PHE A 7 10.55 -34.04 3.52
C PHE A 7 10.35 -33.10 2.32
N PHE A 8 9.15 -32.52 2.23
CA PHE A 8 8.89 -31.39 1.32
C PHE A 8 9.47 -30.12 1.96
N THR A 9 10.65 -29.70 1.52
CA THR A 9 11.22 -28.41 1.92
C THR A 9 10.66 -27.32 1.01
N TRP A 10 9.69 -26.57 1.53
CA TRP A 10 9.22 -25.32 0.95
C TRP A 10 10.37 -24.30 1.00
N THR A 11 10.98 -24.04 -0.15
CA THR A 11 11.85 -22.86 -0.32
C THR A 11 10.96 -21.69 -0.72
N PHE A 12 10.48 -20.93 0.26
CA PHE A 12 10.01 -19.58 0.03
C PHE A 12 11.19 -18.73 -0.43
N VAL A 13 11.30 -18.55 -1.74
CA VAL A 13 12.26 -17.62 -2.31
C VAL A 13 11.69 -16.21 -2.12
N TYR A 14 12.03 -15.55 -1.01
CA TYR A 14 11.88 -14.11 -0.85
C TYR A 14 12.87 -13.42 -1.78
N ASN A 15 12.53 -13.33 -3.05
CA ASN A 15 13.30 -12.54 -4.01
C ASN A 15 13.04 -11.05 -3.78
N ALA A 16 14.11 -10.40 -3.32
CA ALA A 16 14.54 -9.06 -3.68
C ALA A 16 13.48 -7.94 -3.65
N VAL A 17 13.58 -7.10 -2.62
CA VAL A 17 13.08 -5.72 -2.63
C VAL A 17 13.81 -4.96 -3.73
N TRP A 18 13.27 -4.99 -4.94
CA TRP A 18 13.71 -4.12 -6.03
C TRP A 18 13.27 -2.70 -5.69
N SER A 19 14.22 -1.83 -5.38
CA SER A 19 14.01 -0.39 -5.47
C SER A 19 13.91 0.00 -6.95
N GLN A 20 12.77 -0.30 -7.60
CA GLN A 20 12.49 0.25 -8.91
C GLN A 20 12.20 1.74 -8.74
N SER A 21 13.04 2.56 -9.38
CA SER A 21 12.88 4.00 -9.47
C SER A 21 11.51 4.32 -10.06
N CYS A 22 10.61 4.79 -9.21
CA CYS A 22 9.35 5.38 -9.60
C CYS A 22 9.61 6.62 -10.47
N THR A 23 9.46 6.49 -11.79
CA THR A 23 9.65 7.62 -12.71
C THR A 23 8.29 8.32 -12.87
N ILE A 24 8.18 9.61 -12.51
CA ILE A 24 6.93 10.40 -12.53
C ILE A 24 6.74 11.10 -13.91
N PRO A 25 5.53 11.23 -14.50
CA PRO A 25 4.39 10.32 -14.51
C PRO A 25 4.01 9.87 -15.94
N GLN A 26 3.63 8.61 -16.11
CA GLN A 26 2.63 8.24 -17.12
C GLN A 26 1.26 8.28 -16.45
N PRO A 27 0.19 8.72 -17.15
CA PRO A 27 -1.16 8.60 -16.62
C PRO A 27 -1.44 7.14 -16.26
N LEU A 28 -2.20 6.92 -15.17
CA LEU A 28 -2.57 5.57 -14.77
C LEU A 28 -3.47 4.96 -15.83
N THR A 29 -3.15 3.75 -16.26
CA THR A 29 -4.02 2.98 -17.15
C THR A 29 -5.32 2.62 -16.44
N LYS A 30 -6.38 2.38 -17.21
CA LYS A 30 -7.67 1.92 -16.66
C LYS A 30 -7.51 0.66 -15.81
N GLU A 31 -6.69 -0.29 -16.25
CA GLU A 31 -6.42 -1.54 -15.52
C GLU A 31 -5.73 -1.30 -14.17
N GLN A 32 -4.77 -0.38 -14.11
CA GLN A 32 -4.12 0.00 -12.84
C GLN A 32 -5.10 0.67 -11.89
N LYS A 33 -5.97 1.58 -12.38
CA LYS A 33 -7.00 2.21 -11.56
C LYS A 33 -7.96 1.16 -10.98
N GLU A 34 -8.47 0.24 -11.81
CA GLU A 34 -9.39 -0.84 -11.38
C GLU A 34 -8.76 -1.80 -10.35
N MET A 35 -7.47 -2.07 -10.47
CA MET A 35 -6.74 -2.96 -9.56
C MET A 35 -6.83 -2.49 -8.11
N VAL A 36 -6.70 -1.19 -7.86
CA VAL A 36 -6.67 -0.62 -6.51
C VAL A 36 -7.97 0.08 -6.12
N ARG A 37 -8.85 0.43 -7.06
CA ARG A 37 -10.15 1.06 -6.77
C ARG A 37 -10.97 0.18 -5.82
N GLY A 38 -11.53 0.76 -4.76
CA GLY A 38 -12.38 0.09 -3.79
C GLY A 38 -12.09 0.50 -2.35
N GLU A 39 -12.81 -0.13 -1.42
CA GLU A 39 -12.63 0.06 0.02
C GLU A 39 -11.77 -1.08 0.57
N TRP A 40 -10.68 -0.75 1.27
CA TRP A 40 -9.68 -1.67 1.79
C TRP A 40 -9.63 -1.59 3.31
N HIS A 41 -9.59 -2.73 3.99
CA HIS A 41 -9.72 -2.85 5.45
C HIS A 41 -8.57 -3.68 5.99
N GLY A 42 -8.00 -3.28 7.11
CA GLY A 42 -6.98 -4.07 7.77
C GLY A 42 -6.28 -3.30 8.86
N HIS A 43 -4.97 -3.48 8.93
CA HIS A 43 -4.17 -2.91 10.00
C HIS A 43 -2.81 -2.46 9.49
N TYR A 44 -2.26 -1.42 10.11
CA TYR A 44 -0.83 -1.11 10.03
C TYR A 44 -0.18 -1.24 11.39
N GLU A 45 1.14 -1.42 11.39
CA GLU A 45 1.96 -1.47 12.60
C GLU A 45 3.04 -0.39 12.54
N LEU A 46 2.95 0.63 13.42
CA LEU A 46 3.99 1.64 13.60
C LEU A 46 4.63 1.46 14.98
N ASN A 47 5.95 1.24 15.02
CA ASN A 47 6.70 1.03 16.27
C ASN A 47 6.04 -0.04 17.18
N ALA A 48 5.68 -1.19 16.61
CA ALA A 48 4.98 -2.30 17.29
C ALA A 48 3.55 -2.00 17.78
N VAL A 49 2.96 -0.86 17.40
CA VAL A 49 1.56 -0.54 17.68
C VAL A 49 0.70 -0.86 16.47
N LYS A 50 -0.09 -1.93 16.58
CA LYS A 50 -1.08 -2.34 15.57
C LYS A 50 -2.32 -1.45 15.66
N THR A 51 -2.67 -0.78 14.57
CA THR A 51 -3.81 0.14 14.48
C THR A 51 -4.70 -0.26 13.32
N ALA A 52 -6.02 -0.26 13.53
CA ALA A 52 -6.99 -0.50 12.46
C ALA A 52 -6.91 0.61 11.41
N PHE A 53 -7.06 0.23 10.15
CA PHE A 53 -6.85 1.12 9.02
C PHE A 53 -7.82 0.77 7.91
N THR A 54 -8.43 1.81 7.35
CA THR A 54 -9.34 1.69 6.23
C THR A 54 -8.90 2.67 5.16
N VAL A 55 -8.83 2.22 3.92
CA VAL A 55 -8.47 3.05 2.76
C VAL A 55 -9.56 2.86 1.74
N SER A 56 -10.39 3.87 1.52
CA SER A 56 -11.12 3.96 0.25
C SER A 56 -10.16 4.51 -0.78
N ILE A 57 -10.14 3.94 -1.98
CA ILE A 57 -9.41 4.45 -3.14
C ILE A 57 -10.45 4.55 -4.25
N ASP A 58 -10.73 5.75 -4.71
CA ASP A 58 -11.54 5.96 -5.90
C ASP A 58 -10.89 6.99 -6.81
N PHE A 59 -10.87 6.71 -8.10
CA PHE A 59 -10.33 7.60 -9.12
C PHE A 59 -11.49 8.24 -9.86
N ASP A 60 -11.36 9.52 -10.20
CA ASP A 60 -12.17 10.06 -11.29
C ASP A 60 -11.66 9.42 -12.60
N ASP A 61 -12.58 8.97 -13.46
CA ASP A 61 -12.23 8.29 -14.71
C ASP A 61 -11.33 9.17 -15.59
N ASP A 62 -11.50 10.50 -15.49
CA ASP A 62 -10.73 11.52 -16.19
C ASP A 62 -9.50 12.06 -15.40
N SER A 63 -9.24 11.56 -14.19
CA SER A 63 -8.14 12.03 -13.31
C SER A 63 -7.26 10.91 -12.74
N ASN A 64 -6.05 11.26 -12.32
CA ASN A 64 -5.19 10.36 -11.51
C ASN A 64 -5.30 10.64 -10.01
N LEU A 65 -6.20 11.55 -9.62
CA LEU A 65 -6.46 11.82 -8.21
C LEU A 65 -7.27 10.66 -7.64
N ALA A 66 -6.72 10.01 -6.62
CA ALA A 66 -7.52 9.16 -5.76
C ALA A 66 -7.99 9.96 -4.54
N GLU A 67 -9.07 9.54 -3.90
CA GLU A 67 -9.39 10.00 -2.54
C GLU A 67 -9.02 8.90 -1.55
N ILE A 68 -8.25 9.23 -0.50
CA ILE A 68 -7.97 8.33 0.63
C ILE A 68 -8.56 8.94 1.90
N SER A 69 -9.61 8.31 2.41
CA SER A 69 -10.51 8.89 3.42
C SER A 69 -10.07 8.75 4.89
N ASN A 70 -9.08 7.90 5.20
CA ASN A 70 -8.62 7.72 6.59
C ASN A 70 -7.09 7.55 6.76
N PRO A 71 -6.25 8.48 6.24
CA PRO A 71 -4.81 8.41 6.45
C PRO A 71 -4.45 8.66 7.93
N PRO A 72 -3.36 8.06 8.45
CA PRO A 72 -2.89 8.25 9.84
C PRO A 72 -2.36 9.67 10.12
N LEU A 73 -2.42 10.57 9.13
CA LEU A 73 -2.00 11.96 9.20
C LEU A 73 -3.19 12.89 8.91
N LYS A 74 -3.54 13.72 9.89
CA LYS A 74 -4.63 14.70 9.81
C LYS A 74 -4.08 16.10 9.54
N GLY A 75 -4.84 16.93 8.82
CA GLY A 75 -4.50 18.33 8.55
C GLY A 75 -4.92 18.77 7.15
N ASN A 76 -4.71 20.06 6.87
CA ASN A 76 -4.94 20.62 5.54
C ASN A 76 -3.88 20.08 4.56
N VAL A 77 -4.33 19.50 3.45
CA VAL A 77 -3.47 18.93 2.43
C VAL A 77 -2.76 20.05 1.67
N SER A 78 -1.43 20.01 1.61
CA SER A 78 -0.62 20.90 0.78
C SER A 78 -0.18 20.25 -0.52
N HIS A 79 -0.06 18.92 -0.55
CA HIS A 79 0.31 18.16 -1.73
C HIS A 79 -0.16 16.70 -1.61
N GLU A 80 -0.67 16.15 -2.71
CA GLU A 80 -1.00 14.73 -2.85
C GLU A 80 -0.44 14.20 -4.16
N GLU A 81 0.13 12.99 -4.10
CA GLU A 81 0.72 12.30 -5.24
C GLU A 81 0.26 10.84 -5.26
N TYR A 82 -0.10 10.37 -6.46
CA TYR A 82 -0.45 8.98 -6.73
C TYR A 82 0.39 8.50 -7.91
N ARG A 83 1.01 7.32 -7.78
CA ARG A 83 1.76 6.71 -8.88
C ARG A 83 1.73 5.19 -8.78
N PHE A 84 1.83 4.54 -9.94
CA PHE A 84 2.18 3.13 -10.02
C PHE A 84 3.63 3.00 -10.46
N CYS A 85 4.40 2.20 -9.74
CA CYS A 85 5.77 1.89 -10.11
C CYS A 85 5.82 0.51 -10.80
N GLY A 86 6.98 0.17 -11.36
CA GLY A 86 7.16 -1.14 -11.97
C GLY A 86 6.84 -2.27 -10.96
N ALA A 87 6.45 -3.43 -11.50
CA ALA A 87 5.90 -4.55 -10.73
C ALA A 87 4.54 -4.30 -10.04
N GLY A 88 3.85 -3.19 -10.35
CA GLY A 88 2.46 -2.97 -9.94
C GLY A 88 2.29 -2.34 -8.56
N ALA A 89 3.38 -1.84 -7.95
CA ALA A 89 3.30 -1.14 -6.67
C ALA A 89 2.53 0.18 -6.81
N PHE A 90 1.49 0.35 -6.00
CA PHE A 90 0.74 1.58 -5.84
C PHE A 90 1.37 2.42 -4.73
N HIS A 91 1.69 3.66 -5.06
CA HIS A 91 2.26 4.62 -4.14
C HIS A 91 1.31 5.79 -3.98
N PHE A 92 1.09 6.16 -2.73
CA PHE A 92 0.39 7.37 -2.33
C PHE A 92 1.26 8.19 -1.40
N LYS A 93 1.30 9.49 -1.62
CA LYS A 93 1.92 10.45 -0.72
C LYS A 93 0.98 11.59 -0.42
N LYS A 94 0.79 11.88 0.86
CA LYS A 94 0.05 13.03 1.38
C LYS A 94 0.97 13.90 2.19
N VAL A 95 1.03 15.18 1.88
CA VAL A 95 1.79 16.18 2.64
C VAL A 95 0.82 17.16 3.26
N VAL A 96 1.03 17.44 4.55
CA VAL A 96 0.34 18.49 5.29
C VAL A 96 1.40 19.38 5.95
N PRO A 97 1.07 20.62 6.38
CA PRO A 97 1.99 21.40 7.17
C PRO A 97 2.47 20.63 8.42
N GLY A 98 3.78 20.44 8.54
CA GLY A 98 4.38 19.73 9.67
C GLY A 98 4.49 18.20 9.53
N GLY A 99 4.21 17.62 8.36
CA GLY A 99 4.39 16.18 8.18
C GLY A 99 4.06 15.62 6.80
N PHE A 100 4.35 14.34 6.62
CA PHE A 100 3.89 13.60 5.45
C PHE A 100 3.53 12.15 5.80
N PHE A 101 2.64 11.58 4.99
CA PHE A 101 2.26 10.18 5.00
C PHE A 101 2.58 9.61 3.63
N GLU A 102 3.32 8.50 3.60
CA GLU A 102 3.63 7.75 2.40
C GLU A 102 3.13 6.31 2.59
N PHE A 103 2.48 5.79 1.56
CA PHE A 103 1.80 4.50 1.53
C PHE A 103 2.20 3.80 0.24
N ASP A 104 2.97 2.71 0.40
CA ASP A 104 3.51 1.96 -0.72
C ASP A 104 3.01 0.52 -0.62
N GLY A 105 2.08 0.13 -1.49
CA GLY A 105 1.40 -1.14 -1.45
C GLY A 105 1.48 -1.90 -2.77
N VAL A 106 1.55 -3.23 -2.70
CA VAL A 106 1.43 -4.09 -3.87
C VAL A 106 0.08 -4.80 -3.81
N PRO A 107 -0.91 -4.43 -4.64
CA PRO A 107 -2.17 -5.16 -4.74
C PRO A 107 -1.96 -6.57 -5.32
N GLN A 108 -2.59 -7.57 -4.71
CA GLN A 108 -2.58 -8.97 -5.14
C GLN A 108 -4.00 -9.54 -5.05
N GLY A 109 -4.78 -9.34 -6.13
CA GLY A 109 -6.18 -9.75 -6.16
C GLY A 109 -7.02 -8.97 -5.14
N SER A 110 -7.46 -9.64 -4.08
CA SER A 110 -8.26 -9.04 -3.01
C SER A 110 -7.44 -8.58 -1.79
N SER A 111 -6.11 -8.73 -1.80
CA SER A 111 -5.24 -8.25 -0.72
C SER A 111 -4.28 -7.16 -1.20
N MET A 112 -3.76 -6.40 -0.25
CA MET A 112 -2.69 -5.43 -0.47
C MET A 112 -1.79 -5.38 0.76
N ASP A 113 -0.52 -5.72 0.56
CA ASP A 113 0.51 -5.63 1.58
C ASP A 113 1.53 -4.57 1.19
N GLY A 114 2.15 -3.95 2.19
CA GLY A 114 3.10 -2.89 1.91
C GLY A 114 3.70 -2.24 3.14
N THR A 115 4.25 -1.05 2.90
CA THR A 115 4.89 -0.22 3.93
C THR A 115 4.23 1.13 4.03
N LEU A 116 4.14 1.66 5.27
CA LEU A 116 3.84 3.07 5.49
C LEU A 116 5.01 3.80 6.11
N VAL A 117 5.11 5.08 5.77
CA VAL A 117 5.98 6.05 6.43
C VAL A 117 5.13 7.22 6.90
N VAL A 118 5.29 7.61 8.15
CA VAL A 118 4.66 8.80 8.73
C VAL A 118 5.74 9.68 9.33
N LEU A 119 5.83 10.93 8.87
CA LEU A 119 6.61 11.97 9.51
C LEU A 119 5.65 12.97 10.16
N VAL A 120 5.82 13.25 11.45
CA VAL A 120 5.13 14.33 12.17
C VAL A 120 6.17 15.13 12.95
N GLY A 121 6.33 16.41 12.61
CA GLY A 121 7.48 17.20 13.05
C GLY A 121 8.78 16.52 12.63
N ASP A 122 9.65 16.25 13.61
CA ASP A 122 10.94 15.58 13.39
C ASP A 122 10.88 14.06 13.62
N VAL A 123 9.70 13.50 13.90
CA VAL A 123 9.55 12.08 14.25
C VAL A 123 9.10 11.28 13.04
N LYS A 124 10.04 10.54 12.44
CA LYS A 124 9.76 9.57 11.37
C LYS A 124 9.42 8.21 11.95
N LYS A 125 8.29 7.65 11.56
CA LYS A 125 7.87 6.28 11.88
C LYS A 125 7.69 5.51 10.58
N THR A 126 8.10 4.25 10.60
CA THR A 126 7.95 3.33 9.47
C THR A 126 7.25 2.07 9.95
N GLY A 127 6.44 1.47 9.09
CA GLY A 127 5.65 0.32 9.45
C GLY A 127 5.28 -0.53 8.26
N LYS A 128 4.66 -1.67 8.56
CA LYS A 128 4.04 -2.55 7.57
C LYS A 128 2.53 -2.46 7.69
N PHE A 129 1.83 -2.69 6.60
CA PHE A 129 0.39 -2.86 6.61
C PHE A 129 -0.01 -4.11 5.82
N SER A 130 -1.21 -4.59 6.14
CA SER A 130 -1.91 -5.62 5.39
C SER A 130 -3.37 -5.24 5.32
N LEU A 131 -3.92 -5.24 4.11
CA LEU A 131 -5.27 -4.81 3.78
C LEU A 131 -5.98 -5.84 2.92
N GLU A 132 -7.28 -5.95 3.10
CA GLU A 132 -8.19 -6.76 2.29
C GLU A 132 -9.28 -5.88 1.68
N LYS A 133 -9.63 -6.16 0.43
CA LYS A 133 -10.69 -5.45 -0.28
C LYS A 133 -12.05 -5.85 0.30
N LYS A 134 -12.87 -4.87 0.68
CA LYS A 134 -14.21 -5.09 1.21
C LYS A 134 -15.06 -5.91 0.23
N GLY A 135 -15.74 -6.92 0.75
CA GLY A 135 -16.54 -7.84 -0.07
C GLY A 135 -15.72 -8.98 -0.71
N ALA A 136 -14.41 -9.06 -0.44
CA ALA A 136 -13.66 -10.29 -0.65
C ALA A 136 -14.10 -11.35 0.37
N SER A 137 -15.22 -11.99 0.08
CA SER A 137 -15.65 -13.19 0.81
C SER A 137 -14.72 -14.34 0.42
N HIS A 138 -14.10 -14.99 1.41
CA HIS A 138 -13.49 -16.31 1.25
C HIS A 138 -14.54 -17.37 0.88
#